data_AF-A0A1B6JC64-F1
#
_entry.id   AF-A0A1B6JC64-F1
#
_cell.length_a   1.000
_cell.length_b   1.000
_cell.length_c   1.000
_cell.angle_alpha   90.00
_cell.angle_beta   90.00
_cell.angle_gamma   90.00
#
_symmetry.space_group_name_H-M   'P 1'
#
loop_
_entity.id
_entity.type
_entity.pdbx_description
1 polymer ?
#
loop_
_entity_poly.entity_id
_entity_poly.type
_entity_poly.pdbx_seq_one_letter_code
_entity_poly.pdbx_strand_id
1 'polypeptide(L)'
;SFPEWLTGDFLQSCLESDKDNFGGITVTSHELECAVAPGNNYGSNIIRANIRYKKPNEQTAEHTISLILKAPLSEDLVVVQQMGDVLNQLYRNEIKYYCEFISETYKLLKHDVVPKHYKSPNSLCVVMEDLSVSGFKMVDRRKLLDFDHCKLFTEASAKLHALGIAVHRINPELIESFGTESVVVNEKLKM
;
A
#
# COMPACT_ATOMS: atom_id res chain seq x y z
N SER A 1 -15.77 -11.69 6.59
CA SER A 1 -15.09 -12.61 5.67
C SER A 1 -14.01 -11.84 4.93
N PHE A 2 -12.95 -12.51 4.48
CA PHE A 2 -11.92 -11.91 3.62
C PHE A 2 -12.27 -12.11 2.14
N PRO A 3 -11.74 -11.29 1.22
CA PRO A 3 -12.01 -11.45 -0.20
C PRO A 3 -11.50 -12.79 -0.74
N GLU A 4 -12.28 -13.47 -1.58
CA GLU A 4 -11.95 -14.81 -2.10
C GLU A 4 -10.68 -14.83 -2.97
N TRP A 5 -10.36 -13.72 -3.62
CA TRP A 5 -9.14 -13.57 -4.43
C TRP A 5 -7.86 -13.48 -3.60
N LEU A 6 -7.95 -13.26 -2.28
CA LEU A 6 -6.81 -13.16 -1.38
C LEU A 6 -6.33 -14.56 -0.95
N THR A 7 -5.73 -15.28 -1.88
CA THR A 7 -5.27 -16.66 -1.72
C THR A 7 -3.77 -16.76 -1.39
N GLY A 8 -3.30 -17.97 -1.08
CA GLY A 8 -1.87 -18.25 -0.96
C GLY A 8 -1.08 -17.91 -2.24
N ASP A 9 -1.62 -18.21 -3.42
CA ASP A 9 -0.99 -17.91 -4.71
C ASP A 9 -0.91 -16.40 -4.98
N PHE A 10 -1.94 -15.65 -4.56
CA PHE A 10 -1.91 -14.19 -4.61
C PHE A 10 -0.76 -13.63 -3.76
N LEU A 11 -0.66 -14.11 -2.50
CA LEU A 11 0.38 -13.68 -1.57
C LEU A 11 1.77 -14.10 -2.04
N GLN A 12 1.89 -15.29 -2.64
CA GLN A 12 3.12 -15.74 -3.27
C GLN A 12 3.56 -14.79 -4.39
N SER A 13 2.65 -14.47 -5.31
CA SER A 13 2.92 -13.56 -6.43
C SER A 13 3.38 -12.18 -5.94
N CYS A 14 2.79 -11.69 -4.83
CA CYS A 14 3.23 -10.45 -4.20
C CYS A 14 4.67 -10.57 -3.68
N LEU A 15 5.00 -11.61 -2.93
CA LEU A 15 6.32 -11.81 -2.36
C LEU A 15 7.40 -12.03 -3.42
N GLU A 16 7.09 -12.71 -4.53
CA GLU A 16 8.01 -12.95 -5.66
C GLU A 16 8.29 -11.68 -6.47
N SER A 17 7.47 -10.63 -6.34
CA SER A 17 7.77 -9.33 -6.93
C SER A 17 8.98 -8.63 -6.30
N ASP A 18 9.38 -9.08 -5.12
CA ASP A 18 10.54 -8.57 -4.41
C ASP A 18 11.84 -9.22 -4.88
N LYS A 19 12.90 -8.41 -4.99
CA LYS A 19 14.21 -8.85 -5.49
C LYS A 19 14.83 -9.96 -4.64
N ASP A 20 14.55 -9.98 -3.33
CA ASP A 20 15.09 -10.98 -2.41
C ASP A 20 14.46 -12.38 -2.63
N ASN A 21 13.39 -12.44 -3.42
CA ASN A 21 12.59 -13.64 -3.70
C ASN A 21 12.54 -14.00 -5.19
N PHE A 22 13.38 -13.40 -6.05
CA PHE A 22 13.43 -13.70 -7.50
C PHE A 22 13.77 -15.16 -7.83
N GLY A 23 14.36 -15.90 -6.89
CA GLY A 23 14.56 -17.35 -7.03
C GLY A 23 13.28 -18.17 -6.96
N GLY A 24 12.12 -17.53 -6.78
CA GLY A 24 10.84 -18.17 -6.49
C GLY A 24 10.68 -18.46 -5.01
N ILE A 25 9.44 -18.57 -4.55
CA ILE A 25 9.11 -19.01 -3.20
C ILE A 25 7.91 -19.96 -3.24
N THR A 26 7.61 -20.61 -2.11
CA THR A 26 6.38 -21.39 -1.96
C THR A 26 5.73 -21.01 -0.65
N VAL A 27 4.53 -20.42 -0.73
CA VAL A 27 3.72 -20.14 0.46
C VAL A 27 3.22 -21.47 1.03
N THR A 28 3.59 -21.76 2.28
CA THR A 28 3.19 -23.00 2.97
C THR A 28 1.89 -22.82 3.74
N SER A 29 1.64 -21.62 4.26
CA SER A 29 0.38 -21.26 4.91
C SER A 29 0.27 -19.75 5.09
N HIS A 30 -0.95 -19.26 5.30
CA HIS A 30 -1.22 -17.87 5.60
C HIS A 30 -2.41 -17.73 6.56
N GLU A 31 -2.39 -16.67 7.36
CA GLU A 31 -3.47 -16.30 8.28
C GLU A 31 -3.84 -14.84 8.02
N LEU A 32 -5.15 -14.56 7.93
CA LEU A 32 -5.68 -13.24 7.63
C LEU A 32 -6.43 -12.69 8.84
N GLU A 33 -6.21 -11.42 9.15
CA GLU A 33 -6.92 -10.71 10.21
C GLU A 33 -7.21 -9.24 9.82
N CYS A 34 -8.18 -8.63 10.49
CA CYS A 34 -8.40 -7.19 10.36
C CYS A 34 -7.22 -6.44 11.02
N ALA A 35 -6.51 -5.61 10.25
CA ALA A 35 -5.33 -4.93 10.77
C ALA A 35 -5.66 -3.74 11.69
N VAL A 36 -6.87 -3.20 11.57
CA VAL A 36 -7.33 -2.00 12.28
C VAL A 36 -8.74 -2.20 12.86
N ALA A 37 -9.03 -1.48 13.94
CA ALA A 37 -10.37 -1.44 14.51
C ALA A 37 -11.37 -0.72 13.57
N PRO A 38 -12.68 -1.05 13.64
CA PRO A 38 -13.71 -0.38 12.86
C PRO A 38 -13.61 1.16 12.93
N GLY A 39 -13.77 1.83 11.79
CA GLY A 39 -13.68 3.29 11.68
C GLY A 39 -12.27 3.85 11.41
N ASN A 40 -11.24 3.00 11.37
CA ASN A 40 -9.86 3.39 11.01
C ASN A 40 -9.44 2.87 9.63
N ASN A 41 -10.39 2.45 8.81
CA ASN A 41 -10.14 1.76 7.54
C ASN A 41 -10.24 2.67 6.29
N TYR A 42 -10.66 3.94 6.47
CA TYR A 42 -10.60 5.03 5.48
C TYR A 42 -11.02 4.66 4.05
N GLY A 43 -12.14 3.93 3.92
CA GLY A 43 -12.68 3.56 2.61
C GLY A 43 -12.05 2.32 1.99
N SER A 44 -11.29 1.52 2.73
CA SER A 44 -10.74 0.24 2.29
C SER A 44 -10.97 -0.85 3.33
N ASN A 45 -10.70 -2.10 2.97
CA ASN A 45 -10.46 -3.18 3.93
C ASN A 45 -8.97 -3.21 4.24
N ILE A 46 -8.58 -3.01 5.51
CA ILE A 46 -7.17 -3.12 5.94
C ILE A 46 -6.97 -4.50 6.54
N ILE A 47 -6.27 -5.36 5.81
CA ILE A 47 -6.08 -6.77 6.14
C ILE A 47 -4.61 -6.98 6.46
N ARG A 48 -4.32 -7.68 7.56
CA ARG A 48 -2.99 -8.18 7.85
C ARG A 48 -2.92 -9.64 7.40
N ALA A 49 -1.89 -9.97 6.62
CA ALA A 49 -1.59 -11.33 6.21
C ALA A 49 -0.28 -11.77 6.86
N ASN A 50 -0.35 -12.78 7.73
CA ASN A 50 0.81 -13.46 8.28
C ASN A 50 1.11 -14.67 7.41
N ILE A 51 2.27 -14.69 6.77
CA ILE A 51 2.61 -15.64 5.71
C ILE A 51 3.81 -16.48 6.16
N ARG A 52 3.69 -17.79 6.03
CA ARG A 52 4.81 -18.74 6.13
C ARG A 52 5.17 -19.21 4.72
N TYR A 53 6.46 -19.17 4.38
CA TYR A 53 6.93 -19.57 3.05
C TYR A 53 8.33 -20.18 3.09
N LYS A 54 8.67 -20.92 2.03
CA LYS A 54 10.00 -21.53 1.83
C LYS A 54 10.65 -21.00 0.57
N LYS A 55 11.98 -20.94 0.57
CA LYS A 55 12.80 -20.65 -0.62
C LYS A 55 13.34 -21.96 -1.20
N PRO A 56 13.46 -22.12 -2.53
CA PRO A 56 13.89 -23.37 -3.17
C PRO A 56 15.24 -23.90 -2.67
N ASN A 57 16.17 -23.00 -2.33
CA ASN A 57 17.52 -23.35 -1.88
C ASN A 57 17.62 -23.63 -0.37
N GLU A 58 16.50 -23.59 0.35
CA GLU A 58 16.47 -23.70 1.81
C GLU A 58 15.45 -24.77 2.23
N GLN A 59 15.86 -26.03 2.17
CA GLN A 59 14.95 -27.17 2.39
C GLN A 59 14.36 -27.22 3.82
N THR A 60 15.08 -26.72 4.82
CA THR A 60 14.69 -26.78 6.24
C THR A 60 14.25 -25.44 6.82
N ALA A 61 14.61 -24.32 6.20
CA ALA A 61 14.24 -23.00 6.73
C ALA A 61 12.84 -22.61 6.26
N GLU A 62 11.99 -22.24 7.21
CA GLU A 62 10.70 -21.60 6.94
C GLU A 62 10.80 -20.14 7.35
N HIS A 63 10.36 -19.26 6.46
CA HIS A 63 10.36 -17.83 6.66
C HIS A 63 8.96 -17.36 7.04
N THR A 64 8.90 -16.34 7.88
CA THR A 64 7.66 -15.66 8.26
C THR A 64 7.73 -14.19 7.86
N ILE A 65 6.65 -13.68 7.29
CA ILE A 65 6.49 -12.26 7.01
C ILE A 65 5.07 -11.82 7.30
N SER A 66 4.91 -10.59 7.79
CA SER A 66 3.61 -9.95 7.96
C SER A 66 3.47 -8.80 6.96
N LEU A 67 2.36 -8.78 6.24
CA LEU A 67 2.04 -7.78 5.23
C LEU A 67 0.73 -7.07 5.58
N ILE A 68 0.63 -5.79 5.22
CA ILE A 68 -0.60 -5.02 5.23
C ILE A 68 -1.12 -4.89 3.81
N LEU A 69 -2.37 -5.32 3.61
CA LEU A 69 -3.10 -5.18 2.38
C LEU A 69 -4.19 -4.12 2.56
N LYS A 70 -4.19 -3.12 1.68
CA LYS A 70 -5.32 -2.20 1.51
C LYS A 70 -6.13 -2.70 0.33
N ALA A 71 -7.23 -3.38 0.63
CA ALA A 71 -8.08 -4.03 -0.35
C ALA A 71 -9.37 -3.23 -0.59
N PRO A 72 -9.99 -3.36 -1.78
CA PRO A 72 -11.27 -2.73 -2.07
C PRO A 72 -12.37 -3.21 -1.10
N LEU A 73 -13.33 -2.32 -0.84
CA LEU A 73 -14.56 -2.63 -0.15
C LEU A 73 -15.43 -3.61 -0.96
N SER A 74 -16.33 -4.34 -0.28
CA SER A 74 -17.27 -5.25 -0.96
C SER A 74 -18.26 -4.46 -1.83
N GLU A 75 -18.54 -4.97 -3.03
CA GLU A 75 -19.49 -4.39 -3.99
C GLU A 75 -20.93 -4.31 -3.44
N ASP A 76 -21.26 -5.16 -2.46
CA ASP A 76 -22.57 -5.16 -1.80
C ASP A 76 -22.80 -3.96 -0.87
N LEU A 77 -21.75 -3.21 -0.52
CA LEU A 77 -21.89 -2.06 0.35
C LEU A 77 -22.52 -0.90 -0.41
N VAL A 78 -23.54 -0.27 0.19
CA VAL A 78 -24.27 0.88 -0.39
C VAL A 78 -23.32 2.00 -0.85
N VAL A 79 -22.27 2.28 -0.08
CA VAL A 79 -21.26 3.28 -0.45
C VAL A 79 -20.51 2.92 -1.73
N VAL A 80 -20.24 1.63 -1.98
CA VAL A 80 -19.61 1.17 -3.23
C VAL A 80 -20.60 1.20 -4.38
N GLN A 81 -21.87 0.88 -4.14
CA GLN A 81 -22.90 1.01 -5.17
C GLN A 81 -23.13 2.46 -5.61
N GLN A 82 -22.99 3.41 -4.68
CA GLN A 82 -23.18 4.85 -4.96
C GLN A 82 -21.90 5.55 -5.44
N MET A 83 -20.73 5.15 -4.92
CA MET A 83 -19.45 5.85 -5.14
C MET A 83 -18.35 4.93 -5.66
N GLY A 84 -18.70 3.77 -6.23
CA GLY A 84 -17.75 2.75 -6.67
C GLY A 84 -16.71 3.25 -7.67
N ASP A 85 -17.12 4.09 -8.63
CA ASP A 85 -16.19 4.71 -9.57
C ASP A 85 -15.12 5.55 -8.86
N VAL A 86 -15.55 6.35 -7.87
CA VAL A 86 -14.66 7.22 -7.09
C VAL A 86 -13.72 6.37 -6.24
N LEU A 87 -14.24 5.35 -5.56
CA LEU A 87 -13.41 4.44 -4.75
C LEU A 87 -12.40 3.68 -5.62
N ASN A 88 -12.82 3.15 -6.77
CA ASN A 88 -11.94 2.45 -7.70
C ASN A 88 -10.83 3.36 -8.21
N GLN A 89 -11.16 4.63 -8.49
CA GLN A 89 -10.17 5.63 -8.88
C GLN A 89 -9.16 5.92 -7.77
N LEU A 90 -9.61 6.04 -6.51
CA LEU A 90 -8.73 6.19 -5.35
C LEU A 90 -7.80 4.98 -5.19
N TYR A 91 -8.31 3.75 -5.34
CA TYR A 91 -7.48 2.54 -5.26
C TYR A 91 -6.43 2.47 -6.38
N ARG A 92 -6.81 2.82 -7.61
CA ARG A 92 -5.87 2.87 -8.75
C ARG A 92 -4.79 3.92 -8.55
N ASN A 93 -5.16 5.10 -8.05
CA ASN A 93 -4.20 6.16 -7.71
C ASN A 93 -3.22 5.72 -6.64
N GLU A 94 -3.68 4.99 -5.62
CA GLU A 94 -2.77 4.49 -4.59
C GLU A 94 -1.77 3.48 -5.16
N ILE A 95 -2.22 2.56 -6.02
CA ILE A 95 -1.32 1.64 -6.74
C ILE A 95 -0.31 2.39 -7.60
N LYS A 96 -0.78 3.38 -8.38
CA LYS A 96 0.07 4.21 -9.21
C LYS A 96 1.11 4.98 -8.39
N TYR A 97 0.71 5.49 -7.24
CA TYR A 97 1.61 6.18 -6.31
C TYR A 97 2.76 5.27 -5.87
N TYR A 98 2.47 4.06 -5.38
CA TYR A 98 3.52 3.14 -4.92
C TYR A 98 4.30 2.51 -6.07
N CYS A 99 3.64 1.96 -7.08
CA CYS A 99 4.30 1.16 -8.12
C CYS A 99 4.98 2.02 -9.20
N GLU A 100 4.49 3.21 -9.50
CA GLU A 100 5.04 4.09 -10.55
C GLU A 100 5.78 5.28 -9.94
N PHE A 101 5.10 6.14 -9.17
CA PHE A 101 5.70 7.36 -8.66
C PHE A 101 6.90 7.08 -7.73
N ILE A 102 6.73 6.24 -6.71
CA ILE A 102 7.83 5.88 -5.80
C ILE A 102 8.96 5.13 -6.55
N SER A 103 8.64 4.35 -7.57
CA SER A 103 9.67 3.73 -8.42
C SER A 103 10.53 4.77 -9.15
N GLU A 104 9.94 5.86 -9.65
CA GLU A 104 10.68 6.98 -10.24
C GLU A 104 11.50 7.74 -9.20
N THR A 105 11.00 7.94 -7.98
CA THR A 105 11.76 8.62 -6.92
C THR A 105 13.02 7.84 -6.53
N TYR A 106 12.97 6.51 -6.50
CA TYR A 106 14.15 5.67 -6.23
C TYR A 106 15.25 5.75 -7.29
N LYS A 107 14.94 6.16 -8.52
CA LYS A 107 15.95 6.45 -9.55
C LYS A 107 16.73 7.73 -9.25
N LEU A 108 16.14 8.63 -8.47
CA LEU A 108 16.73 9.93 -8.11
C LEU A 108 17.46 9.86 -6.76
N LEU A 109 16.84 9.26 -5.74
CA LEU A 109 17.36 9.21 -4.38
C LEU A 109 16.80 8.00 -3.63
N LYS A 110 17.67 7.21 -2.99
CA LYS A 110 17.23 6.19 -2.03
C LYS A 110 16.65 6.86 -0.79
N HIS A 111 15.46 6.44 -0.37
CA HIS A 111 14.77 7.01 0.78
C HIS A 111 13.85 5.98 1.45
N ASP A 112 13.31 6.37 2.59
CA ASP A 112 12.50 5.58 3.53
C ASP A 112 11.15 6.25 3.85
N VAL A 113 10.72 7.20 3.01
CA VAL A 113 9.48 7.99 3.24
C VAL A 113 8.20 7.17 3.07
N VAL A 114 8.30 5.95 2.54
CA VAL A 114 7.19 5.01 2.38
C VAL A 114 7.64 3.62 2.83
N PRO A 115 6.70 2.77 3.31
CA PRO A 115 7.00 1.37 3.57
C PRO A 115 7.47 0.63 2.30
N LYS A 116 8.24 -0.44 2.50
CA LYS A 116 8.47 -1.46 1.47
C LYS A 116 7.11 -1.94 0.95
N HIS A 117 6.98 -2.02 -0.36
CA HIS A 117 5.74 -2.39 -1.03
C HIS A 117 6.03 -3.42 -2.12
N TYR A 118 4.98 -4.18 -2.45
CA TYR A 118 5.04 -5.31 -3.34
C TYR A 118 4.10 -5.08 -4.51
N LYS A 119 4.44 -5.60 -5.70
CA LYS A 119 3.51 -5.57 -6.83
C LYS A 119 2.35 -6.52 -6.53
N SER A 120 1.15 -6.01 -6.67
CA SER A 120 -0.08 -6.77 -6.46
C SER A 120 -0.63 -7.28 -7.79
N PRO A 121 -1.01 -8.56 -7.89
CA PRO A 121 -1.80 -9.07 -9.02
C PRO A 121 -3.17 -8.38 -9.17
N ASN A 122 -3.71 -7.82 -8.08
CA ASN A 122 -4.96 -7.10 -8.08
C ASN A 122 -4.69 -5.58 -8.23
N SER A 123 -5.10 -5.02 -9.37
CA SER A 123 -4.90 -3.60 -9.70
C SER A 123 -5.63 -2.59 -8.80
N LEU A 124 -6.39 -3.06 -7.80
CA LEU A 124 -7.10 -2.24 -6.81
C LEU A 124 -6.61 -2.50 -5.37
N CYS A 125 -5.59 -3.33 -5.16
CA CYS A 125 -5.12 -3.69 -3.83
C CYS A 125 -3.63 -3.39 -3.66
N VAL A 126 -3.30 -2.53 -2.70
CA VAL A 126 -1.90 -2.20 -2.34
C VAL A 126 -1.41 -3.17 -1.28
N VAL A 127 -0.18 -3.67 -1.44
CA VAL A 127 0.45 -4.63 -0.52
C VAL A 127 1.77 -4.03 -0.02
N MET A 128 1.90 -3.91 1.31
CA MET A 128 3.02 -3.25 1.98
C MET A 128 3.55 -4.12 3.13
N GLU A 129 4.78 -3.85 3.55
CA GLU A 129 5.31 -4.39 4.80
C GLU A 129 4.45 -3.97 5.99
N ASP A 130 4.36 -4.84 6.99
CA ASP A 130 3.74 -4.49 8.25
C ASP A 130 4.73 -3.79 9.19
N LEU A 131 4.63 -2.47 9.25
CA LEU A 131 5.46 -1.63 10.13
C LEU A 131 5.26 -1.94 11.62
N SER A 132 4.15 -2.56 12.03
CA SER A 132 3.95 -2.93 13.44
C SER A 132 4.96 -3.97 13.93
N VAL A 133 5.49 -4.81 13.02
CA VAL A 133 6.58 -5.75 13.31
C VAL A 133 7.85 -5.01 13.71
N SER A 134 8.08 -3.83 13.13
CA SER A 134 9.21 -2.93 13.46
C SER A 134 8.90 -1.99 14.63
N GLY A 135 7.80 -2.21 15.35
CA GLY A 135 7.43 -1.45 16.55
C GLY A 135 6.72 -0.13 16.28
N PHE A 136 6.38 0.20 15.02
CA PHE A 136 5.57 1.38 14.72
C PHE A 136 4.15 1.20 15.26
N LYS A 137 3.57 2.30 15.74
CA LYS A 137 2.24 2.32 16.35
C LYS A 137 1.43 3.48 15.80
N MET A 138 0.16 3.21 15.54
CA MET A 138 -0.81 4.27 15.29
C MET A 138 -1.08 5.04 16.58
N VAL A 139 -0.70 6.31 16.60
CA VAL A 139 -0.99 7.22 17.72
C VAL A 139 -2.43 7.73 17.64
N ASP A 140 -3.00 8.13 18.78
CA ASP A 140 -4.32 8.75 18.82
C ASP A 140 -4.31 10.06 18.02
N ARG A 141 -5.04 10.11 16.90
CA ARG A 141 -5.11 11.28 16.01
C ARG A 141 -5.62 12.56 16.68
N ARG A 142 -6.27 12.45 17.85
CA ARG A 142 -6.71 13.60 18.66
C ARG A 142 -5.57 14.18 19.49
N LYS A 143 -4.52 13.41 19.72
CA LYS A 143 -3.28 13.86 20.32
C LYS A 143 -2.40 14.37 19.18
N LEU A 144 -2.07 15.66 19.22
CA LEU A 144 -1.16 16.27 18.26
C LEU A 144 0.23 15.62 18.38
N LEU A 145 1.05 15.76 17.34
CA LEU A 145 2.44 15.34 17.37
C LEU A 145 3.23 16.23 18.34
N ASP A 146 4.16 15.62 19.08
CA ASP A 146 5.18 16.40 19.80
C ASP A 146 6.19 17.02 18.82
N PHE A 147 7.11 17.83 19.35
CA PHE A 147 8.08 18.54 18.53
C PHE A 147 9.00 17.60 17.74
N ASP A 148 9.46 16.50 18.35
CA ASP A 148 10.39 15.58 17.72
C ASP A 148 9.73 14.84 16.55
N HIS A 149 8.48 14.39 16.73
CA HIS A 149 7.70 13.79 15.65
C HIS A 149 7.34 14.83 14.57
N CYS A 150 7.01 16.07 14.94
CA CYS A 150 6.80 17.16 13.98
C CYS A 150 8.04 17.40 13.10
N LYS A 151 9.24 17.36 13.69
CA LYS A 151 10.49 17.53 12.96
C LYS A 151 10.70 16.41 11.95
N LEU A 152 10.57 15.16 12.38
CA LEU A 152 10.71 13.98 11.50
C LEU A 152 9.67 14.00 10.37
N PHE A 153 8.42 14.32 10.69
CA PHE A 153 7.36 14.48 9.69
C PHE A 153 7.72 15.56 8.67
N THR A 154 8.15 16.73 9.13
CA THR A 154 8.50 17.86 8.26
C THR A 154 9.65 17.50 7.32
N GLU A 155 10.69 16.82 7.82
CA GLU A 155 11.81 16.34 7.01
C GLU A 155 11.37 15.32 5.95
N ALA A 156 10.54 14.34 6.33
CA ALA A 156 10.01 13.33 5.40
C ALA A 156 9.09 13.96 4.33
N SER A 157 8.18 14.85 4.72
CA SER A 157 7.29 15.56 3.80
C SER A 157 8.06 16.48 2.85
N ALA A 158 9.05 17.23 3.34
CA ALA A 158 9.90 18.06 2.49
C ALA A 158 10.65 17.23 1.45
N LYS A 159 11.20 16.07 1.86
CA LYS A 159 11.86 15.13 0.95
C LYS A 159 10.89 14.62 -0.12
N LEU A 160 9.69 14.19 0.26
CA LEU A 160 8.66 13.71 -0.66
C LEU A 160 8.23 14.80 -1.66
N HIS A 161 8.01 16.04 -1.21
CA HIS A 161 7.67 17.16 -2.09
C HIS A 161 8.80 17.49 -3.08
N ALA A 162 10.05 17.52 -2.61
CA ALA A 162 11.20 17.77 -3.48
C ALA A 162 11.33 16.68 -4.55
N LEU A 163 11.11 15.40 -4.19
CA LEU A 163 11.05 14.29 -5.13
C LEU A 163 9.88 14.43 -6.11
N GLY A 164 8.71 14.84 -5.66
CA GLY A 164 7.56 15.15 -6.51
C GLY A 164 7.89 16.17 -7.61
N ILE A 165 8.53 17.28 -7.23
CA ILE A 165 8.96 18.32 -8.17
C ILE A 165 10.03 17.77 -9.13
N ALA A 166 10.99 17.01 -8.63
CA ALA A 166 12.04 16.42 -9.45
C ALA A 166 11.48 15.42 -10.46
N VAL A 167 10.57 14.54 -10.04
CA VAL A 167 9.86 13.60 -10.92
C VAL A 167 9.01 14.35 -11.95
N HIS A 168 8.28 15.40 -11.55
CA HIS A 168 7.49 16.21 -12.49
C HIS A 168 8.36 16.81 -13.61
N ARG A 169 9.59 17.24 -13.31
CA ARG A 169 10.51 17.79 -14.33
C ARG A 169 10.97 16.76 -15.37
N ILE A 170 11.06 15.48 -15.00
CA ILE A 170 11.53 14.40 -15.89
C ILE A 170 10.38 13.60 -16.53
N ASN A 171 9.24 13.51 -15.85
CA ASN A 171 8.04 12.79 -16.26
C ASN A 171 6.80 13.56 -15.78
N PRO A 172 6.45 14.68 -16.45
CA PRO A 172 5.34 15.52 -16.05
C PRO A 172 4.00 14.80 -16.14
N GLU A 173 3.81 13.96 -17.17
CA GLU A 173 2.58 13.20 -17.41
C GLU A 173 2.20 12.30 -16.22
N LEU A 174 3.18 11.66 -15.59
CA LEU A 174 2.95 10.84 -14.39
C LEU A 174 2.33 11.68 -13.26
N ILE A 175 2.88 12.86 -12.99
CA ILE A 175 2.39 13.72 -11.89
C ILE A 175 1.03 14.34 -12.25
N GLU A 176 0.86 14.80 -13.48
CA GLU A 176 -0.38 15.43 -13.96
C GLU A 176 -1.56 14.45 -13.99
N SER A 177 -1.29 13.17 -14.25
CA SER A 177 -2.32 12.13 -14.28
C SER A 177 -2.99 11.88 -12.93
N PHE A 178 -2.34 12.22 -11.80
CA PHE A 178 -3.01 12.19 -10.49
C PHE A 178 -4.03 13.34 -10.34
N GLY A 179 -3.84 14.45 -11.06
CA GLY A 179 -4.65 15.66 -10.97
C GLY A 179 -5.94 15.61 -11.81
N THR A 180 -5.90 15.07 -13.03
CA THR A 180 -7.08 14.90 -13.89
C THR A 180 -8.17 14.06 -13.24
N GLU A 181 -7.74 13.07 -12.45
CA GLU A 181 -8.60 12.17 -11.71
C GLU A 181 -9.31 12.86 -10.53
N SER A 182 -8.64 13.82 -9.88
CA SER A 182 -9.18 14.55 -8.72
C SER A 182 -10.37 15.46 -9.06
N VAL A 183 -10.45 15.99 -10.29
CA VAL A 183 -11.54 16.89 -10.72
C VAL A 183 -12.87 16.13 -10.80
N VAL A 184 -12.85 14.93 -11.39
CA VAL A 184 -14.03 14.06 -11.53
C VAL A 184 -14.53 13.58 -10.16
N VAL A 185 -13.61 13.21 -9.27
CA VAL A 185 -13.94 12.84 -7.89
C VAL A 185 -14.56 14.02 -7.12
N ASN A 186 -13.98 15.21 -7.25
CA ASN A 186 -14.46 16.41 -6.57
C ASN A 186 -15.85 16.86 -7.05
N GLU A 187 -16.20 16.63 -8.31
CA GLU A 187 -17.56 16.91 -8.82
C GLU A 187 -18.59 15.93 -8.24
N LYS A 188 -18.25 14.64 -8.14
CA LYS A 188 -19.15 13.62 -7.58
C LYS A 188 -19.30 13.73 -6.05
N LEU A 189 -18.29 14.21 -5.33
CA LEU A 189 -18.35 14.43 -3.87
C LEU A 189 -19.12 15.69 -3.45
N LYS A 190 -19.41 16.60 -4.39
CA LYS A 190 -20.18 17.83 -4.14
C LYS A 190 -21.69 17.64 -4.27
N MET A 191 -22.15 16.51 -4.81
CA MET A 191 -23.57 16.12 -4.87
C MET A 191 -23.96 15.35 -3.61
#